data_AF-A0A453NCC6-F1
#
_entry.id   AF-A0A453NCC6-F1
#
_cell.length_a   1.000
_cell.length_b   1.000
_cell.length_c   1.000
_cell.angle_alpha   90.00
_cell.angle_beta   90.00
_cell.angle_gamma   90.00
#
_symmetry.space_group_name_H-M   'P 1'
#
loop_
_entity.id
_entity.type
_entity.pdbx_description
1 polymer ?
#
loop_
_entity_poly.entity_id
_entity_poly.type
_entity_poly.pdbx_seq_one_letter_code
_entity_poly.pdbx_strand_id
1 'polypeptide(L)' 'IIKLLEKIQRGFLWSGRAEAHGGNCHVNWRRVCRPTRLGGLGIHYLE' A
#
# COMPACT_ATOMS: atom_id res chain seq x y z
N ILE A 1 19.29 1.87 -5.07
CA ILE A 1 19.31 2.27 -3.64
C ILE A 1 17.98 2.90 -3.20
N ILE A 2 17.54 4.03 -3.79
CA ILE A 2 16.27 4.72 -3.40
C ILE A 2 15.05 3.77 -3.39
N LYS A 3 14.86 2.97 -4.45
CA LYS A 3 13.76 1.99 -4.53
C LYS A 3 13.75 0.97 -3.38
N LEU A 4 14.92 0.60 -2.86
CA LEU A 4 15.03 -0.34 -1.75
C LEU A 4 14.62 0.32 -0.43
N LEU A 5 15.05 1.58 -0.24
CA LEU A 5 14.67 2.38 0.92
C LEU A 5 13.15 2.61 0.96
N GLU A 6 12.54 2.94 -0.16
CA GLU A 6 11.09 3.08 -0.27
C GLU A 6 10.34 1.78 0.04
N LYS A 7 10.89 0.62 -0.32
CA LYS A 7 10.29 -0.68 -0.01
C LYS A 7 10.29 -0.94 1.49
N ILE A 8 11.41 -0.67 2.17
CA ILE A 8 11.55 -0.81 3.63
C ILE A 8 10.61 0.15 4.37
N GLN A 9 10.56 1.42 3.94
CA GLN A 9 9.66 2.42 4.51
C GLN A 9 8.20 2.01 4.36
N ARG A 10 7.80 1.52 3.18
CA ARG A 10 6.44 1.01 2.94
C ARG A 10 6.12 -0.22 3.78
N GLY A 11 7.05 -1.18 3.89
CA GLY A 11 6.91 -2.33 4.78
C GLY A 11 6.63 -1.89 6.22
N PHE A 12 7.48 -1.03 6.76
CA PHE A 12 7.37 -0.56 8.14
C PHE A 12 6.05 0.20 8.37
N LEU A 13 5.74 1.17 7.52
CA LEU A 13 4.57 2.04 7.68
C LEU A 13 3.25 1.30 7.44
N TRP A 14 3.21 0.35 6.51
CA TRP A 14 1.94 -0.24 6.09
C TRP A 14 1.65 -1.56 6.79
N SER A 15 2.64 -2.44 6.96
CA SER A 15 2.46 -3.77 7.57
C SER A 15 3.20 -3.96 8.91
N GLY A 16 4.00 -2.99 9.35
CA GLY A 16 4.87 -3.14 10.53
C GLY A 16 5.98 -4.17 10.33
N ARG A 17 6.30 -4.55 9.08
CA ARG A 17 7.27 -5.59 8.73
C ARG A 17 8.31 -5.05 7.75
N ALA A 18 9.38 -5.80 7.49
CA ALA A 18 10.39 -5.41 6.51
C ALA A 18 9.83 -5.29 5.07
N GLU A 19 8.74 -6.03 4.77
CA GLU A 19 8.07 -6.02 3.47
C GLU A 19 6.55 -5.92 3.64
N ALA A 20 5.92 -5.16 2.74
CA ALA A 20 4.46 -5.11 2.61
C ALA A 20 4.05 -5.80 1.31
N HIS A 21 3.16 -6.78 1.43
CA HIS A 21 2.45 -7.39 0.31
C HIS A 21 0.99 -6.87 0.31
N GLY A 22 0.27 -7.02 -0.79
CA GLY A 22 -1.14 -6.67 -0.88
C GLY A 22 -1.95 -7.28 0.28
N GLY A 23 -2.88 -6.53 0.85
CA GLY A 23 -3.73 -7.00 1.96
C GLY A 23 -3.12 -6.92 3.37
N ASN A 24 -1.79 -6.80 3.51
CA ASN A 24 -1.13 -6.72 4.83
C ASN A 24 -1.09 -5.30 5.42
N CYS A 25 -1.63 -4.32 4.70
CA CYS A 25 -1.57 -2.94 5.11
C CYS A 25 -2.75 -2.63 6.05
N HIS A 26 -2.52 -2.04 7.23
CA HIS A 26 -3.61 -1.59 8.12
C HIS A 26 -4.49 -0.47 7.51
N VAL A 27 -4.13 0.01 6.32
CA VAL A 27 -4.99 0.89 5.53
C VAL A 27 -6.12 0.07 4.91
N ASN A 28 -7.34 0.59 5.01
CA ASN A 28 -8.50 -0.02 4.38
C ASN A 28 -8.28 -0.12 2.86
N TRP A 29 -7.88 -1.31 2.41
CA TRP A 29 -7.41 -1.48 1.04
C TRP A 29 -8.53 -1.28 0.01
N ARG A 30 -9.78 -1.61 0.36
CA ARG A 30 -10.96 -1.23 -0.44
C ARG A 30 -11.07 0.29 -0.61
N ARG A 31 -10.77 1.07 0.43
CA ARG A 31 -10.77 2.55 0.35
C ARG A 31 -9.60 3.08 -0.48
N VAL A 32 -8.43 2.44 -0.39
CA VAL A 32 -7.23 2.78 -1.18
C VAL A 32 -7.44 2.50 -2.67
N CYS A 33 -8.04 1.37 -3.03
CA CYS A 33 -8.28 0.99 -4.42
C CYS A 33 -9.42 1.79 -5.10
N ARG A 34 -10.19 2.60 -4.37
CA ARG A 34 -11.23 3.45 -4.98
C ARG A 34 -10.62 4.40 -6.02
N PRO A 35 -11.33 4.71 -7.11
CA PRO A 35 -10.93 5.74 -8.05
C PRO A 35 -10.57 7.06 -7.35
N THR A 36 -9.60 7.79 -7.89
CA THR A 36 -9.14 9.07 -7.33
C THR A 36 -10.27 10.08 -7.20
N ARG A 37 -11.22 10.09 -8.15
CA ARG A 37 -12.44 10.93 -8.10
C ARG A 37 -13.34 10.66 -6.88
N LEU A 38 -13.17 9.51 -6.22
CA LEU A 38 -13.93 9.08 -5.06
C LEU A 38 -13.08 9.09 -3.76
N GLY A 39 -11.91 9.74 -3.77
CA GLY A 39 -11.04 9.88 -2.61
C GLY A 39 -10.15 8.67 -2.30
N GLY A 40 -9.93 7.79 -3.27
CA GLY A 40 -8.92 6.71 -3.20
C GLY A 40 -7.67 7.02 -4.02
N LEU A 41 -6.78 6.03 -4.15
CA LEU A 41 -5.53 6.13 -4.92
C LEU A 41 -5.63 5.51 -6.32
N GLY A 42 -6.77 4.90 -6.68
CA GLY A 42 -6.96 4.29 -8.01
C GLY A 42 -6.07 3.07 -8.28
N ILE A 43 -5.54 2.45 -7.24
CA ILE A 43 -4.69 1.25 -7.35
C ILE A 43 -5.58 0.06 -7.70
N HIS A 44 -5.23 -0.67 -8.76
CA HIS A 44 -5.93 -1.89 -9.12
C HIS A 44 -5.78 -2.94 -8.01
N TYR A 45 -6.93 -3.42 -7.51
CA TYR A 45 -6.98 -4.58 -6.63
C TYR A 45 -6.74 -5.82 -7.48
N LEU A 46 -5.51 -6.32 -7.48
CA LEU A 46 -5.17 -7.64 -7.99
C LEU A 46 -5.34 -8.60 -6.81
N GLU A 47 -6.43 -9.36 -6.81
CA GLU A 47 -6.63 -10.49 -5.90
C GLU A 47 -5.76 -11.67 -6.33
#